data_AF-A0A7R9W9N3-F1
#
_entry.id   AF-A0A7R9W9N3-F1
#
_cell.length_a   1.000
_cell.length_b   1.000
_cell.length_c   1.000
_cell.angle_alpha   90.00
_cell.angle_beta   90.00
_cell.angle_gamma   90.00
#
_symmetry.space_group_name_H-M   'P 1'
#
loop_
_entity.id
_entity.type
_entity.pdbx_description
1 polymer ?
#
loop_
_entity_poly.entity_id
_entity_poly.type
_entity_poly.pdbx_seq_one_letter_code
_entity_poly.pdbx_strand_id
1 'polypeptide(L)'
;MPPKVQQKSKEQKMAAAMAGGKGKKKKWSKGKSRDKVDNKVLFSKEQYDRFQSEVPKMKLITVSAVVEKLKVSGGLARRALMEMAEEGKIRPVCVSRAQRIYTRNIGDDDEDE
;
A
#
# COMPACT_ATOMS: atom_id res chain seq x y z
N MET A 1 65.10 13.93 -37.76
CA MET A 1 64.92 12.46 -37.87
C MET A 1 63.78 12.06 -36.93
N PRO A 2 62.52 11.88 -37.41
CA PRO A 2 61.36 11.63 -36.55
C PRO A 2 61.14 10.13 -36.26
N PRO A 3 60.73 9.74 -35.04
CA PRO A 3 60.61 8.34 -34.62
C PRO A 3 59.38 7.66 -35.23
N LYS A 4 59.57 6.38 -35.60
CA LYS A 4 58.63 5.54 -36.34
C LYS A 4 57.53 5.02 -35.42
N VAL A 5 56.29 5.48 -35.62
CA VAL A 5 55.10 5.04 -34.86
C VAL A 5 54.84 3.56 -35.15
N GLN A 6 55.12 2.69 -34.18
CA GLN A 6 54.82 1.25 -34.24
C GLN A 6 53.31 1.03 -34.30
N GLN A 7 52.84 0.54 -35.45
CA GLN A 7 51.46 0.14 -35.66
C GLN A 7 51.16 -1.10 -34.83
N LYS A 8 50.37 -0.96 -33.75
CA LYS A 8 49.84 -2.09 -32.97
C LYS A 8 49.04 -3.04 -33.87
N SER A 9 49.31 -4.34 -33.74
CA SER A 9 48.71 -5.44 -34.51
C SER A 9 47.17 -5.43 -34.45
N LYS A 10 46.54 -5.85 -35.55
CA LYS A 10 45.08 -5.90 -35.75
C LYS A 10 44.35 -6.63 -34.62
N GLU A 11 44.97 -7.64 -34.02
CA GLU A 11 44.38 -8.40 -32.91
C GLU A 11 44.23 -7.57 -31.62
N GLN A 12 45.19 -6.70 -31.31
CA GLN A 12 45.10 -5.83 -30.12
C GLN A 12 44.05 -4.73 -30.29
N LYS A 13 43.81 -4.28 -31.53
CA LYS A 13 42.71 -3.35 -31.85
C LYS A 13 41.35 -4.03 -31.79
N MET A 14 41.27 -5.30 -32.22
CA MET A 14 40.02 -6.08 -32.18
C MET A 14 39.65 -6.49 -30.75
N ALA A 15 40.62 -6.84 -29.90
CA ALA A 15 40.40 -7.13 -28.49
C ALA A 15 39.96 -5.90 -27.70
N ALA A 16 40.53 -4.71 -27.99
CA ALA A 16 40.10 -3.45 -27.38
C ALA A 16 38.69 -3.03 -27.82
N ALA A 17 38.29 -3.32 -29.06
CA ALA A 17 36.94 -3.07 -29.56
C ALA A 17 35.89 -3.99 -28.91
N MET A 18 36.23 -5.24 -28.62
CA MET A 18 35.34 -6.20 -27.95
C MET A 18 35.21 -5.99 -26.43
N ALA A 19 36.14 -5.27 -25.79
CA ALA A 19 36.11 -5.00 -24.35
C ALA A 19 35.12 -3.89 -23.95
N GLY A 20 34.67 -3.04 -24.89
CA GLY A 20 33.77 -1.91 -24.60
C GLY A 20 32.30 -2.25 -24.35
N GLY A 21 31.87 -3.48 -24.66
CA GLY A 21 30.46 -3.89 -24.61
C GLY A 21 29.98 -4.49 -23.27
N LYS A 22 30.89 -4.77 -22.33
CA LYS A 22 30.56 -5.34 -21.00
C LYS A 22 30.38 -4.29 -19.90
N GLY A 23 30.15 -3.04 -20.27
CA GLY A 23 29.70 -2.01 -19.33
C GLY A 23 28.32 -2.38 -18.77
N LYS A 24 28.12 -2.19 -17.45
CA LYS A 24 26.85 -2.36 -16.75
C LYS A 24 25.70 -1.81 -17.61
N LYS A 25 24.88 -2.70 -18.19
CA LYS A 25 23.65 -2.30 -18.90
C LYS A 25 22.89 -1.31 -18.02
N LYS A 26 22.66 -0.10 -18.53
CA LYS A 26 21.96 0.96 -17.82
C LYS A 26 20.57 0.44 -17.44
N LYS A 27 20.37 0.15 -16.15
CA LYS A 27 19.09 -0.31 -15.62
C LYS A 27 18.13 0.88 -15.64
N TRP A 28 17.34 0.98 -16.71
CA TRP A 28 16.42 2.09 -16.95
C TRP A 28 15.24 2.12 -15.96
N SER A 29 15.09 1.09 -15.14
CA SER A 29 14.06 1.04 -14.10
C SER A 29 14.61 1.59 -12.77
N LYS A 30 14.64 2.92 -12.62
CA LYS A 30 14.53 3.51 -11.28
C LYS A 30 13.05 3.51 -10.95
N GLY A 31 12.58 2.39 -10.37
CA GLY A 31 11.18 2.27 -9.97
C GLY A 31 10.85 3.42 -9.03
N LYS A 32 9.91 4.29 -9.44
CA LYS A 32 9.27 5.22 -8.52
C LYS A 32 8.52 4.37 -7.49
N SER A 33 9.11 4.19 -6.31
CA SER A 33 8.36 3.65 -5.19
C SER A 33 7.36 4.70 -4.78
N ARG A 34 6.09 4.31 -4.64
CA ARG A 34 5.10 5.18 -4.00
C ARG A 34 5.57 5.45 -2.58
N ASP A 35 5.50 6.70 -2.16
CA ASP A 35 5.88 7.10 -0.81
C ASP A 35 5.06 6.34 0.24
N LYS A 36 5.73 6.05 1.36
CA LYS A 36 5.13 5.30 2.47
C LYS A 36 4.01 6.15 3.07
N VAL A 37 2.82 5.57 3.16
CA VAL A 37 1.68 6.22 3.81
C VAL A 37 1.85 6.07 5.32
N ASP A 38 1.83 7.20 6.04
CA ASP A 38 1.88 7.22 7.50
C ASP A 38 0.48 6.95 8.08
N ASN A 39 0.26 5.69 8.46
CA ASN A 39 -0.94 5.25 9.16
C ASN A 39 -0.77 5.45 10.67
N LYS A 40 -1.75 6.08 11.31
CA LYS A 40 -1.73 6.27 12.76
C LYS A 40 -2.00 4.96 13.50
N VAL A 41 -1.25 4.72 14.57
CA VAL A 41 -1.33 3.49 15.38
C VAL A 41 -2.24 3.66 16.61
N LEU A 42 -2.62 4.90 16.93
CA LEU A 42 -3.51 5.27 18.03
C LEU A 42 -4.62 6.17 17.49
N PHE A 43 -5.83 6.01 18.03
CA PHE A 43 -6.93 6.94 17.76
C PHE A 43 -6.69 8.24 18.53
N SER A 44 -6.80 9.38 17.85
CA SER A 44 -7.12 10.64 18.52
C SER A 44 -8.64 10.71 18.75
N LYS A 45 -9.07 11.53 19.72
CA LYS A 45 -10.50 11.71 20.03
C LYS A 45 -11.34 12.05 18.79
N GLU A 46 -10.87 13.01 18.00
CA GLU A 46 -11.50 13.42 16.73
C GLU A 46 -11.58 12.32 15.67
N GLN A 47 -10.65 11.36 15.68
CA GLN A 47 -10.68 10.24 14.74
C GLN A 47 -11.65 9.15 15.20
N TYR A 48 -11.78 8.98 16.51
CA TYR A 48 -12.73 8.05 17.08
C TYR A 48 -14.17 8.50 16.80
N ASP A 49 -14.46 9.79 16.97
CA ASP A 49 -15.78 10.36 16.68
C ASP A 49 -16.13 10.26 15.18
N ARG A 50 -15.14 10.46 14.30
CA ARG A 50 -15.30 10.22 12.85
C ARG A 50 -15.51 8.75 12.52
N PHE A 51 -14.77 7.85 13.16
CA PHE A 51 -14.93 6.40 12.95
C PHE A 51 -16.34 5.94 13.33
N GLN A 52 -16.87 6.40 14.47
CA GLN A 52 -18.21 6.04 14.92
C GLN A 52 -19.32 6.56 14.00
N SER A 53 -19.16 7.74 13.40
CA SER A 53 -20.17 8.33 12.52
C SER A 53 -20.08 7.89 11.05
N GLU A 54 -18.87 7.64 10.55
CA GLU A 54 -18.66 7.28 9.15
C GLU A 54 -18.86 5.78 8.87
N VAL A 55 -18.48 4.90 9.80
CA VAL A 55 -18.49 3.45 9.55
C VAL A 55 -19.89 2.88 9.39
N PRO A 56 -20.88 3.19 10.25
CA PRO A 56 -22.24 2.69 10.08
C PRO A 56 -22.91 3.19 8.78
N LYS A 57 -22.51 4.35 8.24
CA LYS A 57 -23.06 4.90 6.99
C LYS A 57 -22.58 4.13 5.75
N MET A 58 -21.47 3.41 5.84
CA MET A 58 -20.89 2.72 4.68
C MET A 58 -21.63 1.42 4.36
N LYS A 59 -21.96 1.22 3.07
CA LYS A 59 -22.56 -0.04 2.62
C LYS A 59 -21.58 -1.22 2.73
N LEU A 60 -20.32 -1.02 2.34
CA LEU A 60 -19.27 -2.03 2.41
C LEU A 60 -18.23 -1.61 3.45
N ILE A 61 -18.10 -2.40 4.51
CA ILE A 61 -17.18 -2.13 5.62
C ILE A 61 -16.13 -3.24 5.64
N THR A 62 -14.88 -2.87 5.36
CA THR A 62 -13.72 -3.78 5.37
C THR A 62 -12.52 -3.10 6.02
N VAL A 63 -11.56 -3.88 6.49
CA VAL A 63 -10.33 -3.35 7.09
C VAL A 63 -9.61 -2.40 6.13
N SER A 64 -9.54 -2.72 4.84
CA SER A 64 -8.91 -1.87 3.82
C SER A 64 -9.65 -0.56 3.59
N ALA A 65 -10.99 -0.58 3.55
CA ALA A 65 -11.79 0.62 3.37
C ALA A 65 -11.63 1.61 4.53
N VAL A 66 -11.53 1.10 5.76
CA VAL A 66 -11.31 1.92 6.97
C VAL A 66 -9.90 2.54 6.96
N VAL A 67 -8.88 1.77 6.57
CA VAL A 67 -7.49 2.26 6.46
C VAL A 67 -7.39 3.40 5.45
N GLU A 68 -8.07 3.29 4.31
CA GLU A 68 -8.02 4.29 3.24
C GLU A 68 -8.67 5.62 3.66
N LYS A 69 -9.80 5.58 4.36
CA LYS A 69 -10.53 6.79 4.78
C LYS A 69 -9.94 7.48 6.00
N LEU A 70 -9.70 6.71 7.07
CA LEU A 70 -9.34 7.27 8.38
C LEU A 70 -7.83 7.33 8.61
N LYS A 71 -7.03 6.75 7.69
CA LYS A 71 -5.56 6.66 7.78
C LYS A 71 -5.08 6.04 9.10
N VAL A 72 -5.80 5.00 9.53
CA VAL A 72 -5.48 4.23 10.74
C VAL A 72 -4.82 2.91 10.37
N SER A 73 -4.07 2.33 11.31
CA SER A 73 -3.44 1.03 11.10
C SER A 73 -4.48 -0.09 10.96
N GLY A 74 -4.22 -1.06 10.08
CA GLY A 74 -5.14 -2.17 9.84
C GLY A 74 -5.35 -3.08 11.06
N GLY A 75 -4.38 -3.15 11.98
CA GLY A 75 -4.54 -3.89 13.24
C GLY A 75 -5.56 -3.24 14.17
N LEU A 76 -5.50 -1.92 14.29
CA LEU A 76 -6.43 -1.15 15.10
C LEU A 76 -7.83 -1.11 14.46
N ALA A 77 -7.93 -0.96 13.14
CA ALA A 77 -9.19 -1.07 12.42
C ALA A 77 -9.87 -2.44 12.62
N ARG A 78 -9.11 -3.55 12.64
CA ARG A 78 -9.68 -4.88 12.91
C ARG A 78 -10.32 -4.98 14.29
N ARG A 79 -9.68 -4.38 15.30
CA ARG A 79 -10.16 -4.45 16.68
C ARG A 79 -11.39 -3.56 16.87
N ALA A 80 -11.34 -2.34 16.34
CA ALA A 80 -12.46 -1.40 16.37
C ALA A 80 -13.71 -1.92 15.64
N LEU A 81 -13.54 -2.62 14.51
CA LEU A 81 -14.65 -3.25 13.80
C LEU A 81 -15.23 -4.46 14.54
N MET A 82 -14.45 -5.16 15.37
CA MET A 82 -15.00 -6.23 16.21
C MET A 82 -15.88 -5.66 17.31
N GLU A 83 -15.41 -4.61 17.98
CA GLU A 83 -16.14 -3.90 19.03
C GLU A 83 -17.44 -3.28 18.48
N MET A 84 -17.38 -2.63 17.32
CA MET A 84 -18.58 -2.07 16.68
C MET A 84 -19.59 -3.14 16.24
N ALA A 85 -19.13 -4.35 15.91
CA ALA A 85 -20.01 -5.48 15.59
C ALA A 85 -20.62 -6.09 16.86
N GLU A 86 -19.90 -6.06 17.98
CA GLU A 86 -20.39 -6.50 19.30
C GLU A 86 -21.40 -5.52 19.89
N GLU A 87 -21.18 -4.22 19.68
CA GLU A 87 -22.16 -3.15 19.99
C GLU A 87 -23.41 -3.19 19.08
N GLY A 88 -23.41 -3.98 18.00
CA GLY A 88 -24.55 -4.12 17.09
C GLY A 88 -24.72 -3.00 16.06
N LYS A 89 -23.81 -2.02 16.00
CA LYS A 89 -23.85 -0.92 15.02
C LYS A 89 -23.58 -1.38 13.58
N ILE A 90 -22.88 -2.50 13.41
CA ILE A 90 -22.57 -3.10 12.10
C ILE A 90 -22.83 -4.60 12.10
N ARG A 91 -23.27 -5.13 10.96
CA ARG A 91 -23.57 -6.55 10.79
C ARG A 91 -22.41 -7.31 10.14
N PRO A 92 -21.91 -8.41 10.72
CA PRO A 92 -20.96 -9.28 10.04
C PRO A 92 -21.67 -10.07 8.93
N VAL A 93 -21.08 -10.05 7.72
CA VAL A 93 -21.56 -10.85 6.59
C VAL A 93 -20.66 -12.05 6.35
N CYS A 94 -19.35 -11.83 6.33
CA CYS A 94 -18.37 -12.89 6.16
C CYS A 94 -17.22 -12.71 7.13
N VAL A 95 -16.99 -13.72 7.97
CA VAL A 95 -15.92 -13.75 8.96
C VAL A 95 -14.97 -14.89 8.61
N SER A 96 -13.87 -14.55 7.93
CA SER A 96 -12.76 -15.47 7.66
C SER A 96 -11.47 -14.95 8.32
N ARG A 97 -10.48 -15.84 8.45
CA ARG A 97 -9.13 -15.46 8.93
C ARG A 97 -8.47 -14.41 8.05
N ALA A 98 -8.67 -14.51 6.73
CA ALA A 98 -8.03 -13.64 5.75
C ALA A 98 -8.80 -12.32 5.54
N GLN A 99 -10.13 -12.39 5.52
CA GLN A 99 -10.98 -11.25 5.20
C GLN A 99 -12.20 -11.21 6.12
N ARG A 100 -12.48 -10.01 6.63
CA ARG A 100 -13.69 -9.71 7.41
C ARG A 100 -14.48 -8.65 6.67
N ILE A 101 -15.73 -8.97 6.40
CA ILE A 101 -16.66 -8.13 5.65
C ILE A 101 -17.84 -7.86 6.54
N TYR A 102 -18.11 -6.58 6.75
CA TYR A 102 -19.25 -6.07 7.49
C TYR A 102 -20.10 -5.20 6.57
N THR A 103 -21.36 -5.04 6.93
CA THR A 103 -22.31 -4.12 6.30
C THR A 103 -22.94 -3.25 7.36
N ARG A 104 -23.50 -2.11 6.97
CA ARG A 104 -24.37 -1.32 7.85
C ARG A 104 -25.52 -2.16 8.41
N ASN A 105 -25.96 -1.84 9.62
CA ASN A 105 -27.26 -2.33 10.10
C ASN A 105 -28.36 -1.67 9.26
N ILE A 106 -29.37 -2.46 8.90
CA ILE A 106 -30.54 -2.02 8.12
C ILE A 106 -31.80 -2.13 9.01
N GLY A 107 -31.68 -2.62 10.25
CA GLY A 107 -32.82 -3.01 11.08
C GLY A 107 -33.25 -2.02 12.16
N ASP A 108 -32.59 -0.88 12.31
CA ASP A 108 -32.81 0.04 13.45
C ASP A 108 -33.13 1.49 13.04
N ASP A 109 -33.21 1.80 11.74
CA ASP A 109 -33.54 3.15 11.23
C ASP A 109 -35.06 3.34 10.97
N ASP A 110 -35.91 2.33 11.21
CA ASP A 110 -37.37 2.40 10.97
C ASP A 110 -38.22 2.59 12.25
N GLU A 111 -37.61 2.71 13.45
CA GLU A 111 -38.37 2.91 14.71
C GLU A 111 -38.28 4.35 15.28
N ASP A 112 -37.40 5.21 14.77
CA ASP A 112 -37.22 6.59 15.25
C ASP A 112 -37.17 7.63 14.11
N GLU A 113 -38.14 7.62 13.17
CA GLU A 113 -38.59 8.84 12.46
C GLU A 113 -40.06 8.75 12.03
#